data_AF-A0A832R0K6-F1
#
_entry.id   AF-A0A832R0K6-F1
#
_cell.length_a   1.000
_cell.length_b   1.000
_cell.length_c   1.000
_cell.angle_alpha   90.00
_cell.angle_beta   90.00
_cell.angle_gamma   90.00
#
_symmetry.space_group_name_H-M   'P 1'
#
loop_
_entity.id
_entity.type
_entity.pdbx_description
1 polymer ?
#
loop_
_entity_poly.entity_id
_entity_poly.type
_entity_poly.pdbx_seq_one_letter_code
_entity_poly.pdbx_strand_id
1 'polypeptide(L)'
;MAKLRVLLIEFLNPDPFNTHRVETFALTQGYLRAYKIPTKWLSIVATADDRKLSRWTIGPSRAKQQKLVAQIHDFAPTHIITNDQLAQDTIDNVRELLPNIVFLPANSLFLHTGTFNELFSFLGNTVGDTQGSSSLFDIGIADWDSQLVGEPPLQLLNKVAAGPSCLYRASFKSNWFFADIDIDSLYYKDACTFCTFPRDMKRGVPKWNAVDLVLHQLEQFYRTAPEFRRHRSIRIDSVISFRQLDRFFQGVFDRDFPASSFFMSCRIDEALVQRDTLIKWMPLLADRGHGLSLWSIGLENFSPTENERFNKGISTQQIHDVILLFDHLEQTWPGVFNFRELGGFGMIVFTPWTSLEDLQINVDALKTYGKGQVLGPLLSRLQLRPDTALEALAIRDGLAYDSSKLGEVPSDRSCLTEPTDREIPWRFKNPEVAQIWELLSEWFLDGPHPASSLMTPERALESLVAVSKNHPGITKDLLAKKTLEMWQADAKDGASDLSTADDGFDGWALGVIKLIRRATNNGRIPLAGFKLEHAGAVENSADVELVFRNCSELDSEQGSLVALHISDKSKAQAFLNLENYAIRYRSDTPLDSPEKVLLAKLVARIVMTLKP
;
A
#
# COMPACT_ATOMS: atom_id res chain seq x y z
N MET A 1 14.89 13.96 41.67
CA MET A 1 14.37 13.81 40.30
C MET A 1 13.45 12.60 40.26
N ALA A 2 12.32 12.69 39.55
CA ALA A 2 11.45 11.52 39.35
C ALA A 2 12.25 10.40 38.67
N LYS A 3 12.03 9.15 39.07
CA LYS A 3 12.68 8.00 38.42
C LYS A 3 12.21 7.93 36.97
N LEU A 4 13.15 7.84 36.03
CA LEU A 4 12.87 7.74 34.60
C LEU A 4 11.92 6.56 34.32
N ARG A 5 10.86 6.82 33.55
CA ARG A 5 9.84 5.86 33.09
C ARG A 5 9.45 6.22 31.67
N VAL A 6 9.51 5.26 30.75
CA VAL A 6 9.31 5.50 29.31
C VAL A 6 8.09 4.73 28.81
N LEU A 7 7.20 5.42 28.13
CA LEU A 7 6.05 4.81 27.46
C LEU A 7 6.23 4.92 25.94
N LEU A 8 6.21 3.78 25.26
CA LEU A 8 6.17 3.69 23.80
C LEU A 8 4.70 3.56 23.37
N ILE A 9 4.24 4.39 22.45
CA ILE A 9 2.89 4.31 21.89
C ILE A 9 3.02 4.11 20.38
N GLU A 10 2.59 2.94 19.92
CA GLU A 10 2.51 2.61 18.50
C GLU A 10 1.06 2.71 18.03
N PHE A 11 0.86 3.48 16.98
CA PHE A 11 -0.36 3.52 16.21
C PHE A 11 -0.26 2.53 15.05
N LEU A 12 -1.02 1.44 15.14
CA LEU A 12 -1.14 0.41 14.12
C LEU A 12 -2.05 0.92 13.00
N ASN A 13 -1.53 0.92 11.77
CA ASN A 13 -2.31 1.31 10.59
C ASN A 13 -3.12 0.09 10.08
N PRO A 14 -4.42 0.24 9.77
CA PRO A 14 -5.21 -0.80 9.11
C PRO A 14 -4.59 -1.30 7.81
N ASP A 15 -3.89 -0.41 7.09
CA ASP A 15 -3.02 -0.81 6.00
C ASP A 15 -1.64 -1.20 6.57
N PRO A 16 -1.29 -2.50 6.57
CA PRO A 16 -0.05 -2.99 7.17
C PRO A 16 1.19 -2.44 6.46
N PHE A 17 1.09 -1.98 5.21
CA PHE A 17 2.21 -1.41 4.46
C PHE A 17 2.48 0.05 4.83
N ASN A 18 1.51 0.71 5.46
CA ASN A 18 1.60 2.09 5.95
C ASN A 18 1.87 2.18 7.47
N THR A 19 2.48 1.14 8.04
CA THR A 19 3.02 1.19 9.40
C THR A 19 4.34 1.95 9.41
N HIS A 20 4.32 3.17 9.93
CA HIS A 20 5.48 4.07 9.97
C HIS A 20 6.21 3.94 11.31
N ARG A 21 7.55 3.94 11.29
CA ARG A 21 8.43 4.43 12.38
C ARG A 21 8.43 3.66 13.71
N VAL A 22 8.42 2.33 13.63
CA VAL A 22 8.44 1.44 14.82
C VAL A 22 9.68 0.55 14.88
N GLU A 23 10.62 0.73 13.95
CA GLU A 23 11.80 -0.11 13.74
C GLU A 23 12.67 -0.20 14.99
N THR A 24 12.71 0.87 15.78
CA THR A 24 13.54 0.96 16.98
C THR A 24 12.76 0.66 18.26
N PHE A 25 11.43 0.48 18.23
CA PHE A 25 10.64 0.31 19.46
C PHE A 25 11.06 -0.93 20.24
N ALA A 26 11.16 -2.08 19.57
CA ALA A 26 11.59 -3.32 20.21
C ALA A 26 13.01 -3.21 20.77
N LEU A 27 13.93 -2.58 20.02
CA LEU A 27 15.32 -2.36 20.46
C LEU A 27 15.41 -1.36 21.61
N THR A 28 14.60 -0.31 21.58
CA THR A 28 14.51 0.71 22.65
C THR A 28 14.01 0.06 23.93
N GLN A 29 12.93 -0.72 23.86
CA GLN A 29 12.38 -1.41 25.02
C GLN A 29 13.39 -2.42 25.59
N GLY A 30 14.01 -3.24 24.73
CA GLY A 30 15.02 -4.21 25.14
C GLY A 30 16.21 -3.54 25.85
N TYR A 31 16.74 -2.46 25.27
CA TYR A 31 17.80 -1.65 25.88
C TYR A 31 17.40 -1.07 27.24
N LEU A 32 16.27 -0.37 27.31
CA LEU A 32 15.82 0.28 28.56
C LEU A 32 15.56 -0.74 29.68
N ARG A 33 14.95 -1.89 29.36
CA ARG A 33 14.72 -2.98 30.33
C ARG A 33 16.03 -3.61 30.81
N ALA A 34 17.03 -3.77 29.94
CA ALA A 34 18.36 -4.24 30.34
C ALA A 34 19.03 -3.32 31.37
N TYR A 35 18.75 -2.01 31.31
CA TYR A 35 19.18 -1.00 32.28
C TYR A 35 18.20 -0.75 33.44
N LYS A 36 17.21 -1.64 33.62
CA LYS A 36 16.22 -1.57 34.71
C LYS A 36 15.38 -0.28 34.70
N ILE A 37 15.21 0.34 33.54
CA ILE A 37 14.34 1.50 33.34
C ILE A 37 12.93 0.98 33.03
N PRO A 38 11.92 1.29 33.87
CA PRO A 38 10.55 0.88 33.62
C PRO A 38 10.06 1.38 32.26
N THR A 39 9.70 0.43 31.41
CA THR A 39 9.26 0.70 30.04
C THR A 39 8.00 -0.09 29.73
N LYS A 40 7.02 0.56 29.10
CA LYS A 40 5.77 -0.05 28.64
C LYS A 40 5.54 0.31 27.17
N TRP A 41 5.06 -0.64 26.37
CA TRP A 41 4.69 -0.43 24.97
C TRP A 41 3.20 -0.67 24.77
N LEU A 42 2.47 0.36 24.35
CA LEU A 42 1.07 0.30 23.97
C LEU A 42 0.92 0.29 22.45
N SER A 43 0.03 -0.56 21.94
CA SER A 43 -0.28 -0.68 20.51
C SER A 43 -1.75 -0.38 20.28
N ILE A 44 -2.05 0.56 19.40
CA ILE A 44 -3.39 1.14 19.25
C ILE A 44 -3.74 1.16 17.77
N VAL A 45 -4.83 0.51 17.37
CA VAL A 45 -5.30 0.58 15.98
C VAL A 45 -5.85 1.99 15.70
N ALA A 46 -5.21 2.71 14.77
CA ALA A 46 -5.60 4.05 14.34
C ALA A 46 -6.36 3.97 13.02
N THR A 47 -7.68 4.16 13.06
CA THR A 47 -8.52 4.14 11.85
C THR A 47 -8.37 5.44 11.06
N ALA A 48 -8.94 5.48 9.85
CA ALA A 48 -9.02 6.72 9.07
C ALA A 48 -9.70 7.85 9.88
N ASP A 49 -10.74 7.51 10.66
CA ASP A 49 -11.43 8.46 11.54
C ASP A 49 -10.56 8.98 12.69
N ASP A 50 -9.49 8.28 13.07
CA ASP A 50 -8.54 8.79 14.08
C ASP A 50 -7.51 9.75 13.44
N ARG A 51 -7.40 9.81 12.11
CA ARG A 51 -6.43 10.62 11.35
C ARG A 51 -7.04 11.91 10.77
N LYS A 52 -7.93 12.59 11.53
CA LYS A 52 -8.77 13.69 11.03
C LYS A 52 -8.02 14.95 10.59
N LEU A 53 -6.82 15.19 11.13
CA LEU A 53 -6.06 16.44 10.91
C LEU A 53 -5.02 16.29 9.80
N SER A 54 -4.38 15.12 9.72
CA SER A 54 -3.48 14.73 8.65
C SER A 54 -3.24 13.22 8.72
N ARG A 55 -2.71 12.63 7.64
CA ARG A 55 -2.24 11.22 7.65
C ARG A 55 -1.17 10.93 8.72
N TRP A 56 -0.56 11.94 9.32
CA TRP A 56 0.52 11.82 10.31
C TRP A 56 0.11 12.16 11.74
N THR A 57 -1.08 12.76 11.92
CA THR A 57 -1.56 13.26 13.20
C THR A 57 -2.74 12.43 13.67
N ILE A 58 -2.58 11.73 14.78
CA ILE A 58 -3.62 10.91 15.40
C ILE A 58 -4.35 11.74 16.45
N GLY A 59 -5.64 11.97 16.22
CA GLY A 59 -6.62 12.37 17.22
C GLY A 59 -7.53 11.19 17.50
N PRO A 60 -7.21 10.31 18.47
CA PRO A 60 -8.01 9.12 18.74
C PRO A 60 -9.45 9.51 19.06
N SER A 61 -10.42 8.67 18.69
CA SER A 61 -11.81 8.85 19.14
C SER A 61 -11.88 9.01 20.67
N ARG A 62 -12.87 9.76 21.18
CA ARG A 62 -13.01 10.06 22.62
C ARG A 62 -12.87 8.82 23.51
N ALA A 63 -13.47 7.69 23.12
CA ALA A 63 -13.36 6.43 23.86
C ALA A 63 -11.94 5.85 23.86
N LYS A 64 -11.23 5.89 22.72
CA LYS A 64 -9.83 5.47 22.62
C LYS A 64 -8.92 6.42 23.41
N GLN A 65 -9.16 7.72 23.32
CA GLN A 65 -8.42 8.75 24.05
C GLN A 65 -8.55 8.56 25.56
N GLN A 66 -9.76 8.33 26.08
CA GLN A 66 -9.98 8.04 27.51
C GLN A 66 -9.23 6.78 27.97
N LYS A 67 -9.27 5.70 27.19
CA LYS A 67 -8.51 4.47 27.49
C LYS A 67 -7.00 4.72 27.48
N LEU A 68 -6.50 5.44 26.48
CA LEU A 68 -5.08 5.80 26.37
C LEU A 68 -4.65 6.65 27.57
N VAL A 69 -5.40 7.70 27.89
CA VAL A 69 -5.12 8.61 29.00
C VAL A 69 -5.12 7.86 30.34
N ALA A 70 -6.06 6.94 30.56
CA ALA A 70 -6.06 6.08 31.75
C ALA A 70 -4.80 5.20 31.83
N GLN A 71 -4.40 4.56 30.74
CA GLN A 71 -3.17 3.75 30.70
C GLN A 71 -1.90 4.59 30.94
N ILE A 72 -1.87 5.83 30.42
CA ILE A 72 -0.78 6.79 30.68
C ILE A 72 -0.75 7.15 32.17
N HIS A 73 -1.89 7.50 32.75
CA HIS A 73 -1.98 7.85 34.17
C HIS A 73 -1.53 6.70 35.08
N ASP A 74 -2.03 5.48 34.85
CA ASP A 74 -1.69 4.30 35.65
C ASP A 74 -0.21 3.95 35.60
N PHE A 75 0.42 4.12 34.44
CA PHE A 75 1.85 3.90 34.29
C PHE A 75 2.69 5.09 34.80
N ALA A 76 2.14 6.30 34.83
CA ALA A 76 2.81 7.54 35.20
C ALA A 76 4.19 7.71 34.52
N PRO A 77 4.27 7.72 33.17
CA PRO A 77 5.53 7.92 32.46
C PRO A 77 6.07 9.33 32.67
N THR A 78 7.40 9.43 32.60
CA THR A 78 8.11 10.71 32.51
C THR A 78 8.32 11.13 31.05
N HIS A 79 8.42 10.14 30.15
CA HIS A 79 8.68 10.34 28.72
C HIS A 79 7.75 9.47 27.89
N ILE A 80 7.23 10.03 26.80
CA ILE A 80 6.42 9.32 25.80
C ILE A 80 7.14 9.38 24.45
N ILE A 81 7.21 8.24 23.77
CA ILE A 81 7.71 8.12 22.40
C ILE A 81 6.56 7.58 21.54
N THR A 82 6.24 8.26 20.45
CA THR A 82 5.18 7.85 19.52
C THR A 82 5.71 7.71 18.09
N ASN A 83 5.16 6.77 17.32
CA ASN A 83 5.53 6.58 15.91
C ASN A 83 4.79 7.54 14.95
N ASP A 84 3.59 8.00 15.34
CA ASP A 84 2.82 9.07 14.69
C ASP A 84 2.71 10.29 15.62
N GLN A 85 2.41 11.47 15.06
CA GLN A 85 2.19 12.69 15.85
C GLN A 85 0.86 12.61 16.60
N LEU A 86 0.85 12.96 17.89
CA LEU A 86 -0.39 13.10 18.64
C LEU A 86 -1.05 14.46 18.35
N ALA A 87 -2.37 14.48 18.25
CA ALA A 87 -3.14 15.72 18.20
C ALA A 87 -2.96 16.54 19.49
N GLN A 88 -2.97 17.87 19.37
CA GLN A 88 -2.63 18.79 20.46
C GLN A 88 -3.57 18.64 21.66
N ASP A 89 -4.86 18.43 21.42
CA ASP A 89 -5.86 18.18 22.46
C ASP A 89 -5.53 16.94 23.30
N THR A 90 -4.99 15.89 22.67
CA THR A 90 -4.56 14.67 23.35
C THR A 90 -3.30 14.92 24.18
N ILE A 91 -2.37 15.73 23.67
CA ILE A 91 -1.17 16.14 24.42
C ILE A 91 -1.57 16.97 25.64
N ASP A 92 -2.51 17.91 25.49
CA ASP A 92 -2.97 18.78 26.56
C ASP A 92 -3.68 17.99 27.67
N ASN A 93 -4.59 17.08 27.31
CA ASN A 93 -5.25 16.17 28.25
C ASN A 93 -4.26 15.32 29.06
N VAL A 94 -3.16 14.88 28.43
CA VAL A 94 -2.11 14.11 29.12
C VAL A 94 -1.30 15.02 30.06
N ARG A 95 -1.01 16.26 29.65
CA ARG A 95 -0.28 17.24 30.47
C ARG A 95 -1.09 17.75 31.67
N GLU A 96 -2.41 17.80 31.58
CA GLU A 96 -3.26 18.11 32.73
C GLU A 96 -3.08 17.09 33.86
N LEU A 97 -2.88 15.81 33.52
CA LEU A 97 -2.65 14.73 34.49
C LEU A 97 -1.18 14.58 34.89
N LEU A 98 -0.26 14.84 33.95
CA LEU A 98 1.18 14.70 34.13
C LEU A 98 1.90 15.96 33.63
N PRO A 99 1.94 17.06 34.41
CA PRO A 99 2.42 18.37 33.94
C PRO A 99 3.87 18.40 33.44
N ASN A 100 4.71 17.48 33.91
CA ASN A 100 6.14 17.43 33.60
C ASN A 100 6.50 16.38 32.54
N ILE A 101 5.52 15.86 31.81
CA ILE A 101 5.76 14.82 30.81
C ILE A 101 6.42 15.38 29.54
N VAL A 102 7.38 14.61 29.00
CA VAL A 102 8.09 14.97 27.77
C VAL A 102 7.67 14.05 26.64
N PHE A 103 7.40 14.61 25.46
CA PHE A 103 7.07 13.86 24.25
C PHE A 103 8.25 13.92 23.28
N LEU A 104 8.65 12.78 22.73
CA LEU A 104 9.56 12.76 21.59
C LEU A 104 8.77 13.18 20.34
N PRO A 105 9.25 14.15 19.54
CA PRO A 105 8.63 14.48 18.27
C PRO A 105 8.57 13.25 17.35
N ALA A 106 7.41 13.00 16.72
CA ALA A 106 7.21 11.86 15.84
C ALA A 106 8.13 11.88 14.58
N ASN A 107 8.66 13.05 14.22
CA ASN A 107 9.67 13.23 13.17
C ASN A 107 11.12 13.13 13.68
N SER A 108 11.33 12.61 14.89
CA SER A 108 12.68 12.39 15.40
C SER A 108 13.41 11.36 14.53
N LEU A 109 14.61 11.73 14.09
CA LEU A 109 15.53 10.86 13.36
C LEU A 109 15.90 9.60 14.17
N PHE A 110 15.71 9.60 15.50
CA PHE A 110 15.94 8.46 16.39
C PHE A 110 15.09 7.26 15.98
N LEU A 111 13.83 7.47 15.61
CA LEU A 111 12.94 6.39 15.19
C LEU A 111 13.46 5.69 13.94
N HIS A 112 14.21 6.42 13.12
CA HIS A 112 14.88 5.89 11.94
C HIS A 112 16.23 5.29 12.31
N THR A 113 17.12 6.04 12.94
CA THR A 113 18.55 5.72 13.06
C THR A 113 18.91 4.89 14.29
N GLY A 114 18.05 4.87 15.30
CA GLY A 114 18.31 4.25 16.60
C GLY A 114 19.53 4.84 17.31
N THR A 115 19.99 6.05 16.96
CA THR A 115 21.23 6.59 17.52
C THR A 115 21.11 6.90 19.01
N PHE A 116 22.16 6.59 19.77
CA PHE A 116 22.19 6.88 21.21
C PHE A 116 22.22 8.37 21.50
N ASN A 117 22.87 9.18 20.65
CA ASN A 117 22.95 10.62 20.85
C ASN A 117 21.55 11.26 20.92
N GLU A 118 20.66 10.88 20.01
CA GLU A 118 19.29 11.40 20.02
C GLU A 118 18.48 10.84 21.20
N LEU A 119 18.59 9.55 21.46
CA LEU A 119 17.93 8.92 22.61
C LEU A 119 18.33 9.58 23.94
N PHE A 120 19.62 9.85 24.13
CA PHE A 120 20.15 10.46 25.35
C PHE A 120 19.90 11.96 25.42
N SER A 121 19.85 12.66 24.28
CA SER A 121 19.40 14.06 24.26
C SER A 121 17.95 14.19 24.77
N PHE A 122 17.13 13.17 24.52
CA PHE A 122 15.74 13.11 24.94
C PHE A 122 15.56 12.62 26.37
N LEU A 123 16.18 11.49 26.74
CA LEU A 123 16.01 10.84 28.04
C LEU A 123 17.00 11.31 29.12
N GLY A 124 18.02 12.07 28.72
CA GLY A 124 19.18 12.47 29.55
C GLY A 124 20.38 11.52 29.39
N ASN A 125 21.59 12.01 29.64
CA ASN A 125 22.86 11.25 29.50
C ASN A 125 23.05 10.13 30.56
N THR A 126 22.02 9.78 31.33
CA THR A 126 22.10 8.87 32.50
C THR A 126 21.43 7.51 32.26
N VAL A 127 21.03 7.22 31.03
CA VAL A 127 20.11 6.12 30.68
C VAL A 127 20.82 4.76 30.53
N GLY A 128 22.15 4.74 30.57
CA GLY A 128 22.94 3.51 30.54
C GLY A 128 24.33 3.71 29.93
N ASP A 129 25.07 2.61 29.79
CA ASP A 129 26.33 2.56 29.08
C ASP A 129 26.10 2.11 27.63
N THR A 130 26.61 2.85 26.66
CA THR A 130 26.50 2.45 25.24
C THR A 130 27.49 1.35 24.86
N GLN A 131 28.46 1.04 25.73
CA GLN A 131 29.55 0.11 25.46
C GLN A 131 30.34 0.50 24.19
N GLY A 132 30.47 1.81 23.95
CA GLY A 132 31.09 2.34 22.74
C GLY A 132 30.28 2.11 21.45
N SER A 133 28.99 1.77 21.56
CA SER A 133 28.07 1.68 20.43
C SER A 133 27.52 3.05 20.08
N SER A 134 27.25 3.29 18.79
CA SER A 134 26.67 4.56 18.31
C SER A 134 25.16 4.44 18.11
N SER A 135 24.63 3.21 18.01
CA SER A 135 23.21 2.94 17.77
C SER A 135 22.69 1.71 18.53
N LEU A 136 21.40 1.68 18.81
CA LEU A 136 20.66 0.51 19.33
C LEU A 136 20.87 -0.75 18.47
N PHE A 137 21.07 -0.58 17.16
CA PHE A 137 21.35 -1.69 16.23
C PHE A 137 22.69 -2.38 16.50
N ASP A 138 23.65 -1.72 17.16
CA ASP A 138 24.93 -2.34 17.55
C ASP A 138 24.79 -3.22 18.79
N ILE A 139 23.78 -2.97 19.63
CA ILE A 139 23.52 -3.73 20.85
C ILE A 139 22.65 -4.95 20.54
N GLY A 140 21.65 -4.79 19.67
CA GLY A 140 20.82 -5.90 19.17
C GLY A 140 19.82 -6.47 20.17
N ILE A 141 19.69 -5.92 21.38
CA ILE A 141 18.74 -6.40 22.40
C ILE A 141 17.33 -5.90 22.04
N ALA A 142 16.50 -6.76 21.48
CA ALA A 142 15.10 -6.48 21.18
C ALA A 142 14.13 -7.13 22.19
N ASP A 143 13.05 -6.44 22.52
CA ASP A 143 11.93 -6.95 23.31
C ASP A 143 10.61 -6.48 22.68
N TRP A 144 9.80 -7.43 22.23
CA TRP A 144 8.55 -7.22 21.49
C TRP A 144 7.30 -7.26 22.36
N ASP A 145 7.47 -7.40 23.67
CA ASP A 145 6.37 -7.39 24.63
C ASP A 145 5.61 -6.06 24.56
N SER A 146 4.34 -6.12 24.16
CA SER A 146 3.51 -4.94 23.98
C SER A 146 2.06 -5.26 24.33
N GLN A 147 1.33 -4.23 24.74
CA GLN A 147 -0.06 -4.34 25.14
C GLN A 147 -0.94 -3.70 24.07
N LEU A 148 -1.84 -4.48 23.51
CA LEU A 148 -2.88 -4.00 22.60
C LEU A 148 -3.95 -3.20 23.38
N VAL A 149 -4.34 -2.05 22.85
CA VAL A 149 -5.46 -1.23 23.33
C VAL A 149 -6.53 -1.19 22.25
N GLY A 150 -7.59 -1.97 22.45
CA GLY A 150 -8.68 -2.15 21.50
C GLY A 150 -8.61 -3.50 20.79
N GLU A 151 -9.23 -3.58 19.62
CA GLU A 151 -9.29 -4.80 18.82
C GLU A 151 -8.00 -5.01 18.02
N PRO A 152 -7.56 -6.26 17.81
CA PRO A 152 -6.39 -6.54 16.99
C PRO A 152 -6.71 -6.21 15.53
N PRO A 153 -5.75 -5.66 14.77
CA PRO A 153 -5.94 -5.49 13.34
C PRO A 153 -5.95 -6.86 12.65
N LEU A 154 -6.66 -6.96 11.53
CA LEU A 154 -6.78 -8.20 10.75
C LEU A 154 -5.42 -8.70 10.24
N GLN A 155 -4.53 -7.77 9.93
CA GLN A 155 -3.18 -8.06 9.44
C GLN A 155 -2.18 -7.12 10.09
N LEU A 156 -1.02 -7.66 10.44
CA LEU A 156 0.16 -6.91 10.86
C LEU A 156 1.36 -7.32 10.03
N LEU A 157 2.19 -6.34 9.73
CA LEU A 157 3.49 -6.54 9.13
C LEU A 157 4.54 -6.10 10.15
N ASN A 158 5.05 -7.05 10.93
CA ASN A 158 6.08 -6.76 11.93
C ASN A 158 7.39 -6.41 11.23
N LYS A 159 8.06 -5.34 11.65
CA LYS A 159 9.23 -4.82 10.95
C LYS A 159 10.52 -5.05 11.74
N VAL A 160 11.43 -5.84 11.18
CA VAL A 160 12.80 -6.06 11.69
C VAL A 160 13.77 -5.27 10.82
N ALA A 161 14.68 -4.51 11.42
CA ALA A 161 15.61 -3.65 10.68
C ALA A 161 17.08 -3.99 10.98
N ALA A 162 17.92 -3.98 9.95
CA ALA A 162 19.35 -4.28 10.09
C ALA A 162 20.21 -3.57 9.05
N GLY A 163 20.36 -2.26 9.22
CA GLY A 163 21.15 -1.40 8.34
C GLY A 163 20.30 -0.61 7.33
N PRO A 164 20.91 -0.13 6.24
CA PRO A 164 20.24 0.75 5.28
C PRO A 164 19.21 0.00 4.42
N SER A 165 18.16 0.72 4.00
CA SER A 165 17.15 0.25 3.05
C SER A 165 17.65 0.21 1.60
N CYS A 166 18.71 0.97 1.27
CA CYS A 166 19.34 1.00 -0.05
C CYS A 166 20.84 1.32 0.05
N LEU A 167 21.67 0.64 -0.75
CA LEU A 167 23.14 0.81 -0.80
C LEU A 167 23.62 1.53 -2.08
N TYR A 168 22.71 1.96 -2.93
CA TYR A 168 23.06 2.52 -4.24
C TYR A 168 23.73 3.90 -4.13
N ARG A 169 24.86 4.10 -4.83
CA ARG A 169 25.77 5.27 -4.71
C ARG A 169 26.37 5.69 -6.06
N ALA A 170 25.65 5.54 -7.17
CA ALA A 170 26.17 6.06 -8.44
C ALA A 170 26.28 7.58 -8.38
N SER A 171 27.43 8.12 -8.81
CA SER A 171 27.67 9.57 -8.80
C SER A 171 26.80 10.30 -9.81
N PHE A 172 26.41 11.53 -9.48
CA PHE A 172 25.75 12.42 -10.44
C PHE A 172 26.72 13.02 -11.47
N LYS A 173 28.02 13.05 -11.18
CA LYS A 173 29.03 13.72 -12.04
C LYS A 173 29.13 13.10 -13.44
N SER A 174 28.83 11.80 -13.57
CA SER A 174 28.83 11.10 -14.85
C SER A 174 27.52 11.22 -15.62
N ASN A 175 26.50 11.85 -15.04
CA ASN A 175 25.16 11.93 -15.61
C ASN A 175 25.00 13.24 -16.40
N TRP A 176 24.82 13.13 -17.71
CA TRP A 176 24.84 14.27 -18.63
C TRP A 176 23.72 15.27 -18.39
N PHE A 177 22.57 14.85 -17.82
CA PHE A 177 21.49 15.76 -17.46
C PHE A 177 21.93 16.83 -16.46
N PHE A 178 22.93 16.51 -15.63
CA PHE A 178 23.41 17.34 -14.54
C PHE A 178 24.79 17.97 -14.83
N ALA A 179 25.26 17.94 -16.08
CA ALA A 179 26.59 18.45 -16.44
C ALA A 179 26.82 19.93 -16.06
N ASP A 180 25.77 20.75 -16.16
CA ASP A 180 25.81 22.18 -15.83
C ASP A 180 25.28 22.51 -14.43
N ILE A 181 25.06 21.50 -13.58
CA ILE A 181 24.67 21.69 -12.19
C ILE A 181 25.92 21.57 -11.32
N ASP A 182 26.11 22.50 -10.40
CA ASP A 182 27.15 22.38 -9.38
C ASP A 182 26.82 21.24 -8.40
N ILE A 183 27.18 20.02 -8.78
CA ILE A 183 27.01 18.81 -7.98
C ILE A 183 27.67 18.96 -6.60
N ASP A 184 28.75 19.72 -6.50
CA ASP A 184 29.47 19.84 -5.25
C ASP A 184 28.75 20.72 -4.22
N SER A 185 27.82 21.56 -4.68
CA SER A 185 26.88 22.33 -3.84
C SER A 185 25.65 21.54 -3.38
N LEU A 186 25.33 20.40 -4.02
CA LEU A 186 24.16 19.61 -3.68
C LEU A 186 24.34 18.90 -2.34
N TYR A 187 23.23 18.76 -1.61
CA TYR A 187 23.21 18.06 -0.33
C TYR A 187 23.63 16.58 -0.46
N TYR A 188 23.28 15.95 -1.58
CA TYR A 188 23.75 14.63 -2.00
C TYR A 188 24.40 14.69 -3.38
N LYS A 189 25.39 13.83 -3.59
CA LYS A 189 26.22 13.81 -4.82
C LYS A 189 26.16 12.49 -5.58
N ASP A 190 25.43 11.54 -5.02
CA ASP A 190 25.26 10.19 -5.51
C ASP A 190 23.89 9.61 -5.10
N ALA A 191 23.57 8.42 -5.64
CA ALA A 191 22.31 7.67 -5.51
C ALA A 191 21.26 7.97 -6.60
N CYS A 192 19.98 7.71 -6.34
CA CYS A 192 18.89 8.07 -7.27
C CYS A 192 18.55 9.54 -7.10
N THR A 193 18.37 10.28 -8.18
CA THR A 193 18.32 11.77 -8.17
C THR A 193 17.05 12.37 -7.56
N PHE A 194 15.97 11.58 -7.44
CA PHE A 194 14.72 11.96 -6.78
C PHE A 194 14.67 11.61 -5.28
N CYS A 195 15.65 10.85 -4.81
CA CYS A 195 15.56 10.15 -3.55
C CYS A 195 16.05 11.03 -2.39
N THR A 196 15.25 11.15 -1.34
CA THR A 196 15.65 11.78 -0.07
C THR A 196 16.10 10.78 0.99
N PHE A 197 15.94 9.47 0.73
CA PHE A 197 16.47 8.38 1.56
C PHE A 197 17.99 8.43 1.79
N PRO A 198 18.80 9.22 1.06
CA PRO A 198 20.14 9.48 1.54
C PRO A 198 20.22 10.06 2.97
N ARG A 199 19.10 10.61 3.50
CA ARG A 199 18.95 10.99 4.91
C ARG A 199 18.92 9.77 5.86
N ASP A 200 18.34 8.65 5.42
CA ASP A 200 18.19 7.40 6.18
C ASP A 200 19.45 6.52 6.18
N MET A 201 20.42 6.84 5.34
CA MET A 201 21.73 6.17 5.33
C MET A 201 22.59 6.54 6.55
N LYS A 202 22.06 7.43 7.42
CA LYS A 202 22.55 7.64 8.78
C LYS A 202 22.36 6.44 9.71
N ARG A 203 21.59 5.42 9.32
CA ARG A 203 21.79 4.08 9.88
C ARG A 203 23.19 3.65 9.46
N GLY A 204 24.18 3.92 10.32
CA GLY A 204 25.51 3.35 10.17
C GLY A 204 25.38 1.84 9.94
N VAL A 205 26.34 1.25 9.22
CA VAL A 205 26.39 -0.21 9.13
C VAL A 205 26.54 -0.71 10.57
N PRO A 206 25.58 -1.50 11.10
CA PRO A 206 25.68 -1.97 12.46
C PRO A 206 27.00 -2.73 12.63
N LYS A 207 27.55 -2.73 13.83
CA LYS A 207 28.74 -3.56 14.14
C LYS A 207 28.48 -5.05 13.87
N TRP A 208 27.21 -5.47 13.96
CA TRP A 208 26.75 -6.80 13.62
C TRP A 208 26.73 -7.00 12.11
N ASN A 209 26.95 -8.23 11.66
CA ASN A 209 26.49 -8.62 10.34
C ASN A 209 24.96 -8.41 10.29
N ALA A 210 24.46 -7.76 9.24
CA ALA A 210 23.04 -7.42 9.13
C ALA A 210 22.12 -8.65 9.21
N VAL A 211 22.49 -9.76 8.57
CA VAL A 211 21.71 -11.01 8.63
C VAL A 211 21.66 -11.54 10.06
N ASP A 212 22.80 -11.55 10.77
CA ASP A 212 22.85 -12.06 12.13
C ASP A 212 22.01 -11.20 13.09
N LEU A 213 22.00 -9.87 12.89
CA LEU A 213 21.15 -8.95 13.64
C LEU A 213 19.65 -9.16 13.32
N VAL A 214 19.28 -9.43 12.08
CA VAL A 214 17.89 -9.80 11.73
C VAL A 214 17.49 -11.09 12.42
N LEU A 215 18.31 -12.14 12.28
CA LEU A 215 18.02 -13.46 12.86
C LEU A 215 17.91 -13.38 14.39
N HIS A 216 18.77 -12.60 15.04
CA HIS A 216 18.67 -12.39 16.48
C HIS A 216 17.38 -11.64 16.87
N GLN A 217 16.98 -10.61 16.12
CA GLN A 217 15.70 -9.94 16.36
C GLN A 217 14.49 -10.87 16.12
N LEU A 218 14.56 -11.80 15.16
CA LEU A 218 13.54 -12.82 14.95
C LEU A 218 13.44 -13.78 16.14
N GLU A 219 14.57 -14.25 16.68
CA GLU A 219 14.58 -15.05 17.92
C GLU A 219 13.88 -14.29 19.05
N GLN A 220 14.18 -13.01 19.22
CA GLN A 220 13.54 -12.17 20.22
C GLN A 220 12.05 -11.98 19.96
N PHE A 221 11.66 -11.78 18.70
CA PHE A 221 10.27 -11.64 18.29
C PHE A 221 9.46 -12.87 18.69
N TYR A 222 9.87 -14.08 18.29
CA TYR A 222 9.12 -15.29 18.65
C TYR A 222 9.13 -15.58 20.16
N ARG A 223 10.17 -15.14 20.88
CA ARG A 223 10.27 -15.30 22.33
C ARG A 223 9.37 -14.34 23.12
N THR A 224 9.30 -13.08 22.71
CA THR A 224 8.75 -11.99 23.55
C THR A 224 7.47 -11.38 23.00
N ALA A 225 7.21 -11.50 21.69
CA ALA A 225 6.03 -10.89 21.09
C ALA A 225 4.75 -11.51 21.66
N PRO A 226 3.72 -10.70 21.96
CA PRO A 226 2.40 -11.18 22.35
C PRO A 226 1.69 -11.87 21.18
N GLU A 227 0.67 -12.68 21.47
CA GLU A 227 -0.05 -13.48 20.46
C GLU A 227 -0.56 -12.63 19.29
N PHE A 228 -1.17 -11.46 19.56
CA PHE A 228 -1.69 -10.57 18.51
C PHE A 228 -0.61 -10.06 17.55
N ARG A 229 0.68 -10.12 17.91
CA ARG A 229 1.79 -9.76 17.02
C ARG A 229 2.37 -10.93 16.26
N ARG A 230 2.17 -12.18 16.70
CA ARG A 230 2.77 -13.38 16.08
C ARG A 230 2.14 -13.75 14.73
N HIS A 231 1.76 -12.75 13.95
CA HIS A 231 1.46 -12.90 12.54
C HIS A 231 2.69 -13.42 11.80
N ARG A 232 2.44 -14.22 10.77
CA ARG A 232 3.46 -14.87 9.95
C ARG A 232 4.15 -13.91 8.97
N SER A 233 3.67 -12.67 8.85
CA SER A 233 4.20 -11.67 7.92
C SER A 233 5.24 -10.79 8.61
N ILE A 234 6.48 -10.87 8.15
CA ILE A 234 7.61 -10.13 8.75
C ILE A 234 8.35 -9.37 7.66
N ARG A 235 8.43 -8.05 7.80
CA ARG A 235 9.21 -7.17 6.93
C ARG A 235 10.64 -7.07 7.40
N ILE A 236 11.57 -7.37 6.51
CA ILE A 236 13.01 -7.25 6.73
C ILE A 236 13.49 -5.99 6.03
N ASP A 237 13.84 -4.98 6.83
CA ASP A 237 14.33 -3.68 6.38
C ASP A 237 15.87 -3.68 6.38
N SER A 238 16.43 -4.34 5.38
CA SER A 238 17.88 -4.46 5.17
C SER A 238 18.17 -5.00 3.77
N VAL A 239 18.66 -4.13 2.89
CA VAL A 239 19.10 -4.59 1.55
C VAL A 239 20.33 -5.51 1.63
N ILE A 240 21.11 -5.40 2.70
CA ILE A 240 22.25 -6.30 2.97
C ILE A 240 21.75 -7.73 3.17
N SER A 241 20.62 -7.90 3.88
CA SER A 241 20.03 -9.22 4.10
C SER A 241 19.57 -9.85 2.78
N PHE A 242 19.01 -9.06 1.86
CA PHE A 242 18.68 -9.52 0.51
C PHE A 242 19.93 -9.85 -0.32
N ARG A 243 21.03 -9.12 -0.19
CA ARG A 243 22.29 -9.49 -0.87
C ARG A 243 22.94 -10.75 -0.30
N GLN A 244 22.49 -11.21 0.86
CA GLN A 244 22.98 -12.40 1.55
C GLN A 244 21.85 -13.43 1.77
N LEU A 245 20.95 -13.61 0.80
CA LEU A 245 19.79 -14.52 0.91
C LEU A 245 20.19 -15.94 1.32
N ASP A 246 21.31 -16.46 0.79
CA ASP A 246 21.85 -17.77 1.18
C ASP A 246 22.12 -17.86 2.69
N ARG A 247 22.79 -16.85 3.27
CA ARG A 247 23.05 -16.79 4.72
C ARG A 247 21.76 -16.60 5.50
N PHE A 248 20.87 -15.74 5.02
CA PHE A 248 19.62 -15.43 5.69
C PHE A 248 18.73 -16.68 5.80
N PHE A 249 18.42 -17.35 4.70
CA PHE A 249 17.52 -18.51 4.72
C PHE A 249 18.17 -19.73 5.38
N GLN A 250 19.48 -19.93 5.23
CA GLN A 250 20.18 -20.94 6.03
C GLN A 250 20.00 -20.66 7.53
N GLY A 251 20.19 -19.40 7.95
CA GLY A 251 20.01 -19.00 9.33
C GLY A 251 18.57 -19.13 9.85
N VAL A 252 17.56 -18.94 8.99
CA VAL A 252 16.15 -19.19 9.30
C VAL A 252 15.91 -20.69 9.55
N PHE A 253 16.50 -21.55 8.72
CA PHE A 253 16.31 -23.00 8.79
C PHE A 253 17.06 -23.61 9.98
N ASP A 254 18.29 -23.17 10.24
CA ASP A 254 19.11 -23.63 11.36
C ASP A 254 18.46 -23.32 12.73
N ARG A 255 17.64 -22.27 12.80
CA ARG A 255 16.92 -21.84 14.00
C ARG A 255 15.50 -22.41 14.11
N ASP A 256 15.05 -23.14 13.09
CA ASP A 256 13.73 -23.75 13.01
C ASP A 256 12.59 -22.77 13.36
N PHE A 257 12.63 -21.57 12.75
CA PHE A 257 11.57 -20.59 12.96
C PHE A 257 10.22 -21.09 12.44
N PRO A 258 9.09 -20.69 13.06
CA PRO A 258 7.77 -20.99 12.52
C PRO A 258 7.58 -20.50 11.08
N ALA A 259 6.82 -21.26 10.30
CA ALA A 259 6.40 -20.91 8.94
C ALA A 259 5.98 -19.43 8.82
N SER A 260 6.67 -18.68 7.97
CA SER A 260 6.59 -17.22 7.89
C SER A 260 6.82 -16.71 6.47
N SER A 261 6.15 -15.60 6.14
CA SER A 261 6.32 -14.85 4.90
C SER A 261 7.24 -13.65 5.17
N PHE A 262 8.42 -13.66 4.56
CA PHE A 262 9.41 -12.60 4.70
C PHE A 262 9.23 -11.55 3.60
N PHE A 263 8.95 -10.31 3.98
CA PHE A 263 8.78 -9.19 3.07
C PHE A 263 10.12 -8.44 2.95
N MET A 264 10.71 -8.44 1.76
CA MET A 264 11.98 -7.79 1.47
C MET A 264 11.85 -6.81 0.32
N SER A 265 12.68 -5.78 0.33
CA SER A 265 12.84 -4.85 -0.80
C SER A 265 14.23 -5.00 -1.39
N CYS A 266 14.36 -4.82 -2.69
CA CYS A 266 15.64 -4.78 -3.39
C CYS A 266 15.52 -3.90 -4.64
N ARG A 267 16.67 -3.59 -5.24
CA ARG A 267 16.70 -3.09 -6.62
C ARG A 267 16.65 -4.23 -7.62
N ILE A 268 16.21 -3.94 -8.84
CA ILE A 268 16.07 -4.96 -9.89
C ILE A 268 17.40 -5.60 -10.28
N ASP A 269 18.48 -4.83 -10.32
CA ASP A 269 19.83 -5.31 -10.60
C ASP A 269 20.35 -6.23 -9.49
N GLU A 270 19.99 -5.96 -8.24
CA GLU A 270 20.30 -6.85 -7.11
C GLU A 270 19.52 -8.16 -7.19
N ALA A 271 18.25 -8.12 -7.60
CA ALA A 271 17.46 -9.32 -7.81
C ALA A 271 18.06 -10.21 -8.91
N LEU A 272 18.54 -9.61 -10.00
CA LEU A 272 19.22 -10.33 -11.08
C LEU A 272 20.53 -10.98 -10.61
N VAL A 273 21.32 -10.29 -9.79
CA VAL A 273 22.52 -10.88 -9.15
C VAL A 273 22.15 -12.07 -8.25
N GLN A 274 20.98 -12.03 -7.59
CA GLN A 274 20.48 -13.10 -6.73
C GLN A 274 19.66 -14.17 -7.46
N ARG A 275 19.59 -14.16 -8.80
CA ARG A 275 18.74 -15.05 -9.58
C ARG A 275 18.87 -16.53 -9.18
N ASP A 276 20.08 -17.06 -9.17
CA ASP A 276 20.32 -18.47 -8.89
C ASP A 276 20.02 -18.81 -7.42
N THR A 277 20.33 -17.88 -6.51
CA THR A 277 19.98 -18.00 -5.09
C THR A 277 18.47 -18.05 -4.88
N LEU A 278 17.71 -17.17 -5.54
CA LEU A 278 16.25 -17.15 -5.47
C LEU A 278 15.68 -18.49 -5.94
N ILE A 279 16.08 -18.95 -7.12
CA ILE A 279 15.62 -20.24 -7.70
C ILE A 279 15.96 -21.41 -6.79
N LYS A 280 17.17 -21.43 -6.21
CA LYS A 280 17.62 -22.46 -5.26
C LYS A 280 16.73 -22.53 -4.01
N TRP A 281 16.35 -21.40 -3.43
CA TRP A 281 15.63 -21.38 -2.15
C TRP A 281 14.13 -21.59 -2.26
N MET A 282 13.49 -21.21 -3.37
CA MET A 282 12.02 -21.34 -3.48
C MET A 282 11.46 -22.73 -3.14
N PRO A 283 12.00 -23.87 -3.67
CA PRO A 283 11.48 -25.19 -3.29
C PRO A 283 11.70 -25.54 -1.82
N LEU A 284 12.80 -25.06 -1.21
CA LEU A 284 13.09 -25.29 0.20
C LEU A 284 12.15 -24.50 1.13
N LEU A 285 11.85 -23.24 0.77
CA LEU A 285 10.88 -22.43 1.48
C LEU A 285 9.49 -23.07 1.39
N ALA A 286 9.10 -23.55 0.21
CA ALA A 286 7.84 -24.25 -0.01
C ALA A 286 7.67 -25.47 0.92
N ASP A 287 8.70 -26.32 1.01
CA ASP A 287 8.70 -27.52 1.87
C ASP A 287 8.49 -27.19 3.35
N ARG A 288 9.07 -26.08 3.82
CA ARG A 288 8.97 -25.61 5.21
C ARG A 288 7.81 -24.64 5.46
N GLY A 289 6.99 -24.34 4.46
CA GLY A 289 5.87 -23.40 4.56
C GLY A 289 6.29 -21.94 4.76
N HIS A 290 7.53 -21.58 4.44
CA HIS A 290 7.98 -20.19 4.38
C HIS A 290 7.66 -19.56 3.02
N GLY A 291 7.66 -18.23 2.98
CA GLY A 291 7.51 -17.46 1.74
C GLY A 291 8.46 -16.27 1.67
N LEU A 292 8.74 -15.81 0.46
CA LEU A 292 9.43 -14.57 0.14
C LEU A 292 8.50 -13.65 -0.64
N SER A 293 8.28 -12.47 -0.09
CA SER A 293 7.45 -11.43 -0.65
C SER A 293 8.31 -10.24 -1.02
N LEU A 294 8.37 -9.88 -2.30
CA LEU A 294 9.06 -8.68 -2.73
C LEU A 294 8.11 -7.49 -2.74
N TRP A 295 8.47 -6.42 -2.02
CA TRP A 295 7.66 -5.22 -1.89
C TRP A 295 8.51 -3.98 -2.22
N SER A 296 7.89 -2.94 -2.78
CA SER A 296 8.54 -1.66 -3.06
C SER A 296 9.77 -1.78 -4.00
N ILE A 297 9.65 -2.56 -5.08
CA ILE A 297 10.73 -2.71 -6.08
C ILE A 297 10.66 -1.55 -7.06
N GLY A 298 11.55 -0.58 -6.92
CA GLY A 298 11.57 0.62 -7.77
C GLY A 298 12.14 0.34 -9.17
N LEU A 299 11.28 0.23 -10.17
CA LEU A 299 11.64 0.27 -11.60
C LEU A 299 11.61 1.72 -12.11
N GLU A 300 10.70 2.52 -11.56
CA GLU A 300 10.42 3.93 -11.82
C GLU A 300 9.88 4.22 -13.22
N ASN A 301 10.54 3.83 -14.31
CA ASN A 301 10.05 4.13 -15.65
C ASN A 301 10.51 3.08 -16.67
N PHE A 302 9.79 2.88 -17.77
CA PHE A 302 10.30 2.06 -18.88
C PHE A 302 11.14 2.86 -19.88
N SER A 303 11.01 4.19 -19.90
CA SER A 303 11.85 5.07 -20.73
C SER A 303 13.31 5.02 -20.25
N PRO A 304 14.25 4.67 -21.15
CA PRO A 304 15.68 4.74 -20.85
C PRO A 304 16.11 6.15 -20.43
N THR A 305 15.59 7.17 -21.11
CA THR A 305 15.88 8.59 -20.86
C THR A 305 15.43 9.02 -19.46
N GLU A 306 14.23 8.63 -19.04
CA GLU A 306 13.75 8.93 -17.68
C GLU A 306 14.56 8.20 -16.61
N ASN A 307 14.89 6.91 -16.82
CA ASN A 307 15.73 6.15 -15.87
C ASN A 307 17.15 6.69 -15.74
N GLU A 308 17.72 7.16 -16.85
CA GLU A 308 19.01 7.85 -16.84
C GLU A 308 18.90 9.15 -16.03
N ARG A 309 17.84 9.94 -16.21
CA ARG A 309 17.61 11.13 -15.39
C ARG A 309 17.42 10.81 -13.91
N PHE A 310 16.80 9.69 -13.59
CA PHE A 310 16.69 9.15 -12.23
C PHE A 310 18.00 8.63 -11.65
N ASN A 311 19.05 8.55 -12.48
CA ASN A 311 20.36 8.01 -12.15
C ASN A 311 20.28 6.60 -11.59
N LYS A 312 19.35 5.76 -12.08
CA LYS A 312 19.11 4.43 -11.52
C LYS A 312 20.19 3.42 -11.88
N GLY A 313 20.95 3.66 -12.95
CA GLY A 313 22.03 2.77 -13.39
C GLY A 313 21.52 1.39 -13.85
N ILE A 314 20.27 1.33 -14.34
CA ILE A 314 19.63 0.11 -14.85
C ILE A 314 19.41 0.24 -16.35
N SER A 315 19.56 -0.85 -17.09
CA SER A 315 19.31 -0.91 -18.54
C SER A 315 17.93 -1.49 -18.86
N THR A 316 17.44 -1.24 -20.08
CA THR A 316 16.20 -1.86 -20.59
C THR A 316 16.27 -3.39 -20.58
N GLN A 317 17.45 -3.96 -20.85
CA GLN A 317 17.64 -5.41 -20.80
C GLN A 317 17.48 -5.94 -19.36
N GLN A 318 18.05 -5.26 -18.36
CA GLN A 318 17.88 -5.65 -16.95
C GLN A 318 16.41 -5.55 -16.53
N ILE A 319 15.69 -4.53 -16.99
CA ILE A 319 14.24 -4.41 -16.75
C ILE A 319 13.48 -5.61 -17.34
N HIS A 320 13.79 -5.99 -18.59
CA HIS A 320 13.17 -7.15 -19.21
C HIS A 320 13.49 -8.45 -18.44
N ASP A 321 14.76 -8.67 -18.12
CA ASP A 321 15.23 -9.89 -17.47
C ASP A 321 14.62 -10.06 -16.07
N VAL A 322 14.46 -8.98 -15.30
CA VAL A 322 13.88 -9.06 -13.95
C VAL A 322 12.39 -9.38 -14.01
N ILE A 323 11.67 -8.85 -15.01
CA ILE A 323 10.25 -9.15 -15.21
C ILE A 323 10.09 -10.64 -15.50
N LEU A 324 10.87 -11.18 -16.45
CA LEU A 324 10.84 -12.60 -16.76
C LEU A 324 11.20 -13.47 -15.55
N LEU A 325 12.17 -13.05 -14.74
CA LEU A 325 12.55 -13.74 -13.51
C LEU A 325 11.38 -13.77 -12.52
N PHE A 326 10.75 -12.64 -12.24
CA PHE A 326 9.65 -12.57 -11.28
C PHE A 326 8.42 -13.32 -11.78
N ASP A 327 8.12 -13.26 -13.08
CA ASP A 327 7.06 -14.05 -13.71
C ASP A 327 7.29 -15.53 -13.53
N HIS A 328 8.52 -15.98 -13.81
CA HIS A 328 8.90 -17.37 -13.62
C HIS A 328 8.76 -17.81 -12.15
N LEU A 329 9.24 -17.00 -11.21
CA LEU A 329 9.17 -17.33 -9.77
C LEU A 329 7.72 -17.40 -9.27
N GLU A 330 6.86 -16.42 -9.62
CA GLU A 330 5.44 -16.41 -9.21
C GLU A 330 4.66 -17.58 -9.83
N GLN A 331 4.91 -17.91 -11.09
CA GLN A 331 4.23 -19.02 -11.78
C GLN A 331 4.68 -20.40 -11.25
N THR A 332 5.96 -20.54 -10.92
CA THR A 332 6.53 -21.82 -10.50
C THR A 332 6.26 -22.11 -9.02
N TRP A 333 6.23 -21.09 -8.17
CA TRP A 333 6.04 -21.23 -6.72
C TRP A 333 4.95 -20.27 -6.18
N PRO A 334 3.68 -20.43 -6.63
CA PRO A 334 2.58 -19.57 -6.19
C PRO A 334 2.36 -19.67 -4.67
N GLY A 335 2.18 -18.52 -4.02
CA GLY A 335 2.02 -18.41 -2.57
C GLY A 335 3.33 -18.49 -1.77
N VAL A 336 4.41 -18.97 -2.37
CA VAL A 336 5.76 -18.97 -1.77
C VAL A 336 6.53 -17.74 -2.22
N PHE A 337 6.56 -17.44 -3.52
CA PHE A 337 7.06 -16.17 -4.04
C PHE A 337 5.90 -15.26 -4.40
N ASN A 338 5.88 -14.04 -3.86
CA ASN A 338 4.82 -13.06 -4.11
C ASN A 338 5.43 -11.70 -4.48
N PHE A 339 4.95 -11.09 -5.56
CA PHE A 339 5.40 -9.79 -6.02
C PHE A 339 4.25 -8.90 -6.51
N ARG A 340 3.46 -9.37 -7.48
CA ARG A 340 2.37 -8.59 -8.10
C ARG A 340 1.25 -8.24 -7.13
N GLU A 341 0.85 -9.19 -6.28
CA GLU A 341 -0.23 -8.99 -5.29
C GLU A 341 0.10 -7.90 -4.26
N LEU A 342 1.39 -7.58 -4.11
CA LEU A 342 1.92 -6.60 -3.16
C LEU A 342 2.21 -5.24 -3.80
N GLY A 343 1.65 -4.99 -4.99
CA GLY A 343 1.78 -3.72 -5.71
C GLY A 343 2.78 -3.74 -6.85
N GLY A 344 3.55 -4.81 -7.04
CA GLY A 344 4.49 -4.95 -8.17
C GLY A 344 5.61 -3.89 -8.17
N PHE A 345 5.94 -3.37 -9.35
CA PHE A 345 6.98 -2.35 -9.49
C PHE A 345 6.46 -0.97 -9.07
N GLY A 346 7.26 -0.27 -8.27
CA GLY A 346 7.10 1.16 -8.07
C GLY A 346 7.45 1.90 -9.36
N MET A 347 6.57 2.83 -9.77
CA MET A 347 6.71 3.64 -10.97
C MET A 347 6.61 5.14 -10.64
N ILE A 348 7.21 5.94 -11.51
CA ILE A 348 7.14 7.39 -11.66
C ILE A 348 6.97 7.65 -13.16
N VAL A 349 5.71 7.60 -13.63
CA VAL A 349 5.39 7.71 -15.07
C VAL A 349 5.53 9.15 -15.56
N PHE A 350 5.04 10.11 -14.76
CA PHE A 350 5.03 11.53 -15.11
C PHE A 350 6.10 12.32 -14.36
N THR A 351 6.92 13.06 -15.09
CA THR A 351 7.95 13.99 -14.59
C THR A 351 7.85 15.33 -15.33
N PRO A 352 8.55 16.39 -14.88
CA PRO A 352 8.60 17.65 -15.62
C PRO A 352 9.07 17.50 -17.07
N TRP A 353 9.84 16.46 -17.38
CA TRP A 353 10.50 16.26 -18.68
C TRP A 353 9.85 15.20 -19.55
N THR A 354 8.87 14.46 -19.03
CA THR A 354 8.20 13.39 -19.77
C THR A 354 7.69 13.89 -21.12
N SER A 355 8.01 13.15 -22.17
CA SER A 355 7.54 13.38 -23.54
C SER A 355 6.45 12.38 -23.94
N LEU A 356 5.79 12.61 -25.08
CA LEU A 356 4.86 11.63 -25.66
C LEU A 356 5.56 10.32 -26.05
N GLU A 357 6.86 10.37 -26.39
CA GLU A 357 7.66 9.19 -26.69
C GLU A 357 7.89 8.36 -25.41
N ASP A 358 8.24 9.00 -24.30
CA ASP A 358 8.39 8.33 -23.01
C ASP A 358 7.08 7.66 -22.57
N LEU A 359 5.94 8.33 -22.74
CA LEU A 359 4.63 7.75 -22.44
C LEU A 359 4.33 6.56 -23.35
N GLN A 360 4.64 6.64 -24.65
CA GLN A 360 4.47 5.52 -25.56
C GLN A 360 5.30 4.30 -25.13
N ILE A 361 6.56 4.49 -24.75
CA ILE A 361 7.43 3.41 -24.27
C ILE A 361 6.81 2.72 -23.05
N ASN A 362 6.27 3.50 -22.11
CA ASN A 362 5.57 2.94 -20.95
C ASN A 362 4.31 2.17 -21.37
N VAL A 363 3.47 2.71 -22.26
CA VAL A 363 2.27 2.04 -22.79
C VAL A 363 2.63 0.69 -23.43
N ASP A 364 3.64 0.67 -24.29
CA ASP A 364 4.05 -0.54 -25.01
C ASP A 364 4.62 -1.61 -24.03
N ALA A 365 5.41 -1.17 -23.05
CA ALA A 365 5.89 -2.05 -21.99
C ALA A 365 4.74 -2.62 -21.14
N LEU A 366 3.73 -1.83 -20.81
CA LEU A 366 2.59 -2.29 -20.02
C LEU A 366 1.70 -3.26 -20.79
N LYS A 367 1.51 -3.07 -22.10
CA LYS A 367 0.84 -4.06 -22.95
C LYS A 367 1.57 -5.40 -22.93
N THR A 368 2.89 -5.34 -22.89
CA THR A 368 3.75 -6.53 -22.93
C THR A 368 3.81 -7.23 -21.57
N TYR A 369 4.02 -6.48 -20.47
CA TYR A 369 4.37 -7.02 -19.15
C TYR A 369 3.33 -6.78 -18.05
N GLY A 370 2.37 -5.88 -18.28
CA GLY A 370 1.44 -5.38 -17.27
C GLY A 370 0.32 -6.35 -16.88
N LYS A 371 0.24 -7.55 -17.49
CA LYS A 371 -0.77 -8.55 -17.14
C LYS A 371 -0.65 -8.94 -15.66
N GLY A 372 -1.73 -8.72 -14.91
CA GLY A 372 -1.82 -9.06 -13.49
C GLY A 372 -1.10 -8.09 -12.53
N GLN A 373 -0.48 -7.02 -13.01
CA GLN A 373 0.07 -5.99 -12.12
C GLN A 373 -1.06 -5.12 -11.54
N VAL A 374 -0.89 -4.62 -10.32
CA VAL A 374 -1.76 -3.56 -9.78
C VAL A 374 -1.35 -2.26 -10.43
N LEU A 375 -2.28 -1.60 -11.12
CA LEU A 375 -1.96 -0.53 -12.07
C LEU A 375 -2.07 0.88 -11.46
N GLY A 376 -2.25 0.97 -10.15
CA GLY A 376 -2.09 2.21 -9.37
C GLY A 376 -0.82 3.02 -9.71
N PRO A 377 0.32 2.39 -10.07
CA PRO A 377 1.52 3.11 -10.51
C PRO A 377 1.40 3.86 -11.85
N LEU A 378 0.34 3.68 -12.65
CA LEU A 378 0.18 4.40 -13.94
C LEU A 378 -0.22 5.86 -13.80
N LEU A 379 -0.77 6.19 -12.63
CA LEU A 379 -1.10 7.57 -12.25
C LEU A 379 0.00 8.16 -11.37
N SER A 380 1.18 7.51 -11.32
CA SER A 380 2.30 8.02 -10.54
C SER A 380 2.93 9.22 -11.24
N ARG A 381 3.13 10.28 -10.47
CA ARG A 381 3.97 11.41 -10.86
C ARG A 381 5.14 11.56 -9.90
N LEU A 382 6.19 12.21 -10.38
CA LEU A 382 7.31 12.61 -9.56
C LEU A 382 6.82 13.54 -8.45
N GLN A 383 6.93 13.07 -7.22
CA GLN A 383 6.91 13.94 -6.05
C GLN A 383 8.27 14.61 -5.95
N LEU A 384 8.40 15.80 -6.53
CA LEU A 384 9.65 16.55 -6.50
C LEU A 384 9.92 17.02 -5.06
N ARG A 385 11.06 16.65 -4.48
CA ARG A 385 11.37 16.95 -3.08
C ARG A 385 12.50 17.97 -2.95
N PRO A 386 12.50 18.81 -1.91
CA PRO A 386 13.61 19.71 -1.62
C PRO A 386 14.94 19.00 -1.42
N ASP A 387 16.02 19.71 -1.72
CA ASP A 387 17.42 19.29 -1.62
C ASP A 387 17.80 18.08 -2.50
N THR A 388 17.01 17.79 -3.52
CA THR A 388 17.28 16.70 -4.46
C THR A 388 17.96 17.21 -5.73
N ALA A 389 18.71 16.34 -6.41
CA ALA A 389 19.33 16.71 -7.69
C ALA A 389 18.25 17.05 -8.74
N LEU A 390 17.10 16.37 -8.72
CA LEU A 390 15.99 16.71 -9.61
C LEU A 390 15.37 18.07 -9.32
N GLU A 391 15.35 18.54 -8.08
CA GLU A 391 14.92 19.92 -7.79
C GLU A 391 15.83 20.91 -8.49
N ALA A 392 17.15 20.78 -8.30
CA ALA A 392 18.13 21.66 -8.94
C ALA A 392 17.98 21.65 -10.47
N LEU A 393 17.73 20.47 -11.06
CA LEU A 393 17.48 20.32 -12.48
C LEU A 393 16.18 21.01 -12.93
N ALA A 394 15.09 20.85 -12.18
CA ALA A 394 13.80 21.45 -12.51
C ALA A 394 13.81 22.98 -12.35
N ILE A 395 14.54 23.51 -11.37
CA ILE A 395 14.74 24.96 -11.19
C ILE A 395 15.55 25.53 -12.36
N ARG A 396 16.67 24.90 -12.72
CA ARG A 396 17.50 25.30 -13.86
C ARG A 396 16.67 25.40 -15.15
N ASP A 397 15.81 24.43 -15.39
CA ASP A 397 14.98 24.36 -16.59
C ASP A 397 13.73 25.25 -16.52
N GLY A 398 13.50 25.97 -15.43
CA GLY A 398 12.32 26.82 -15.24
C GLY A 398 11.01 26.01 -15.17
N LEU A 399 11.08 24.77 -14.70
CA LEU A 399 9.96 23.82 -14.60
C LEU A 399 9.45 23.65 -13.18
N ALA A 400 10.23 24.00 -12.16
CA ALA A 400 9.80 24.02 -10.76
C ALA A 400 9.72 25.44 -10.21
N TYR A 401 8.83 25.63 -9.25
CA TYR A 401 8.89 26.81 -8.40
C TYR A 401 10.07 26.70 -7.44
N ASP A 402 10.66 27.85 -7.15
CA ASP A 402 11.67 27.98 -6.10
C ASP A 402 11.03 27.66 -4.74
N SER A 403 11.49 26.57 -4.11
CA SER A 403 10.92 26.04 -2.88
C SER A 403 11.00 27.03 -1.72
N SER A 404 11.93 27.99 -1.76
CA SER A 404 12.07 29.07 -0.77
C SER A 404 10.92 30.08 -0.79
N LYS A 405 10.01 30.00 -1.78
CA LYS A 405 8.91 30.96 -2.00
C LYS A 405 7.53 30.34 -1.86
N LEU A 406 7.45 29.05 -1.53
CA LEU A 406 6.18 28.34 -1.34
C LEU A 406 5.63 28.60 0.08
N GLY A 407 4.33 28.88 0.17
CA GLY A 407 3.61 28.81 1.44
C GLY A 407 3.44 27.36 1.92
N GLU A 408 2.96 27.19 3.16
CA GLU A 408 2.69 25.86 3.72
C GLU A 408 1.48 25.19 3.03
N VAL A 409 1.72 24.38 2.00
CA VAL A 409 0.70 23.48 1.44
C VAL A 409 1.15 22.04 1.66
N PRO A 410 0.49 21.26 2.53
CA PRO A 410 0.69 19.82 2.60
C PRO A 410 0.18 19.17 1.31
N SER A 411 1.01 18.34 0.67
CA SER A 411 0.58 17.44 -0.40
C SER A 411 0.21 16.10 0.23
N ASP A 412 -1.01 15.59 -0.01
CA ASP A 412 -1.46 14.29 0.54
C ASP A 412 -1.23 13.16 -0.47
N ARG A 413 0.03 12.88 -0.79
CA ARG A 413 0.37 11.79 -1.73
C ARG A 413 1.17 10.68 -1.06
N SER A 414 0.94 9.45 -1.51
CA SER A 414 1.33 8.18 -0.86
C SER A 414 2.80 8.07 -0.46
N CYS A 415 3.74 8.53 -1.30
CA CYS A 415 5.18 8.37 -1.05
C CYS A 415 5.83 9.38 -0.09
N LEU A 416 5.08 10.32 0.50
CA LEU A 416 5.62 11.12 1.59
C LEU A 416 5.83 10.23 2.82
N THR A 417 7.00 10.35 3.43
CA THR A 417 7.47 9.48 4.53
C THR A 417 7.52 10.23 5.86
N GLU A 418 7.44 11.56 5.81
CA GLU A 418 7.51 12.42 6.99
C GLU A 418 6.42 13.50 7.03
N PRO A 419 5.99 13.92 8.25
CA PRO A 419 5.07 15.05 8.41
C PRO A 419 5.63 16.37 7.87
N THR A 420 6.96 16.47 7.78
CA THR A 420 7.70 17.61 7.22
C THR A 420 7.99 17.47 5.73
N ASP A 421 7.67 16.34 5.11
CA ASP A 421 7.90 16.17 3.68
C ASP A 421 6.97 17.07 2.88
N ARG A 422 7.55 17.75 1.89
CA ARG A 422 6.84 18.65 1.00
C ARG A 422 7.16 18.27 -0.44
N GLU A 423 6.14 18.39 -1.27
CA GLU A 423 6.29 18.31 -2.72
C GLU A 423 6.46 19.73 -3.27
N ILE A 424 7.46 19.92 -4.11
CA ILE A 424 7.70 21.17 -4.83
C ILE A 424 6.79 21.16 -6.06
N PRO A 425 5.92 22.17 -6.24
CA PRO A 425 5.13 22.29 -7.44
C PRO A 425 6.03 22.46 -8.66
N TRP A 426 5.69 21.74 -9.72
CA TRP A 426 6.36 21.79 -11.01
C TRP A 426 5.32 21.71 -12.13
N ARG A 427 5.75 22.10 -13.34
CA ARG A 427 4.96 22.03 -14.57
C ARG A 427 5.65 21.15 -15.61
N PHE A 428 4.85 20.56 -16.49
CA PHE A 428 5.38 19.83 -17.62
C PHE A 428 6.04 20.79 -18.61
N LYS A 429 7.18 20.37 -19.15
CA LYS A 429 7.83 21.03 -20.29
C LYS A 429 7.00 20.84 -21.57
N ASN A 430 6.38 19.67 -21.74
CA ASN A 430 5.52 19.37 -22.87
C ASN A 430 4.04 19.65 -22.53
N PRO A 431 3.37 20.60 -23.22
CA PRO A 431 1.98 20.95 -22.94
C PRO A 431 0.98 19.82 -23.27
N GLU A 432 1.26 18.96 -24.24
CA GLU A 432 0.38 17.83 -24.58
C GLU A 432 0.39 16.79 -23.45
N VAL A 433 1.57 16.50 -22.89
CA VAL A 433 1.70 15.62 -21.72
C VAL A 433 0.97 16.20 -20.51
N ALA A 434 0.99 17.53 -20.34
CA ALA A 434 0.21 18.19 -19.30
C ALA A 434 -1.29 17.91 -19.44
N GLN A 435 -1.82 18.05 -20.66
CA GLN A 435 -3.24 17.76 -20.93
C GLN A 435 -3.60 16.30 -20.66
N ILE A 436 -2.72 15.35 -21.05
CA ILE A 436 -2.91 13.92 -20.76
C ILE A 436 -2.97 13.69 -19.24
N TRP A 437 -2.02 14.25 -18.49
CA TRP A 437 -1.98 14.11 -17.04
C TRP A 437 -3.22 14.71 -16.36
N GLU A 438 -3.66 15.89 -16.79
CA GLU A 438 -4.87 16.53 -16.25
C GLU A 438 -6.11 15.67 -16.48
N LEU A 439 -6.30 15.13 -17.69
CA LEU A 439 -7.45 14.25 -17.98
C LEU A 439 -7.40 12.96 -17.17
N LEU A 440 -6.23 12.34 -17.03
CA LEU A 440 -6.07 11.16 -16.18
C LEU A 440 -6.37 11.45 -14.71
N SER A 441 -5.92 12.60 -14.21
CA SER A 441 -6.19 13.04 -12.83
C SER A 441 -7.68 13.27 -12.62
N GLU A 442 -8.34 13.99 -13.51
CA GLU A 442 -9.79 14.25 -13.46
C GLU A 442 -10.60 12.95 -13.53
N TRP A 443 -10.20 12.00 -14.37
CA TRP A 443 -10.94 10.76 -14.59
C TRP A 443 -10.76 9.71 -13.48
N PHE A 444 -9.62 9.69 -12.81
CA PHE A 444 -9.26 8.58 -11.91
C PHE A 444 -8.80 8.98 -10.50
N LEU A 445 -8.39 10.23 -10.28
CA LEU A 445 -7.91 10.71 -8.98
C LEU A 445 -8.93 11.64 -8.32
N ASP A 446 -9.45 12.61 -9.07
CA ASP A 446 -10.26 13.70 -8.52
C ASP A 446 -11.78 13.52 -8.75
N GLY A 447 -12.17 12.71 -9.74
CA GLY A 447 -13.57 12.48 -10.10
C GLY A 447 -14.22 11.26 -9.43
N PRO A 448 -15.57 11.17 -9.41
CA PRO A 448 -16.25 9.91 -9.08
C PRO A 448 -15.80 8.83 -10.08
N HIS A 449 -15.52 7.61 -9.58
CA HIS A 449 -15.02 6.49 -10.38
C HIS A 449 -15.70 6.37 -11.76
N PRO A 450 -14.93 6.04 -12.82
CA PRO A 450 -15.37 6.17 -14.20
C PRO A 450 -16.67 5.42 -14.51
N ALA A 451 -17.50 6.02 -15.37
CA ALA A 451 -18.84 5.54 -15.71
C ALA A 451 -18.88 4.18 -16.45
N SER A 452 -17.74 3.63 -16.88
CA SER A 452 -17.64 2.41 -17.68
C SER A 452 -16.48 1.50 -17.24
N SER A 453 -16.66 0.18 -17.28
CA SER A 453 -15.55 -0.79 -17.05
C SER A 453 -14.52 -0.80 -18.17
N LEU A 454 -14.83 -0.19 -19.31
CA LEU A 454 -13.86 -0.05 -20.40
C LEU A 454 -12.85 1.07 -20.11
N MET A 455 -13.16 1.97 -19.18
CA MET A 455 -12.34 3.12 -18.84
C MET A 455 -11.39 2.74 -17.70
N THR A 456 -10.33 2.03 -18.04
CA THR A 456 -9.23 1.71 -17.12
C THR A 456 -8.08 2.70 -17.32
N PRO A 457 -7.24 2.97 -16.30
CA PRO A 457 -6.10 3.90 -16.43
C PRO A 457 -5.15 3.56 -17.59
N GLU A 458 -4.95 2.26 -17.87
CA GLU A 458 -4.07 1.77 -18.95
C GLU A 458 -4.62 2.19 -20.30
N ARG A 459 -5.90 1.87 -20.53
CA ARG A 459 -6.56 2.16 -21.81
C ARG A 459 -6.74 3.65 -22.01
N ALA A 460 -6.98 4.40 -20.93
CA ALA A 460 -6.95 5.87 -20.91
C ALA A 460 -5.60 6.40 -21.37
N LEU A 461 -4.51 6.01 -20.71
CA LEU A 461 -3.18 6.45 -21.08
C LEU A 461 -2.83 6.07 -22.52
N GLU A 462 -3.11 4.83 -22.93
CA GLU A 462 -2.89 4.37 -24.31
C GLU A 462 -3.63 5.23 -25.34
N SER A 463 -4.93 5.45 -25.12
CA SER A 463 -5.78 6.15 -26.08
C SER A 463 -5.41 7.63 -26.14
N LEU A 464 -5.16 8.26 -24.98
CA LEU A 464 -4.72 9.65 -24.90
C LEU A 464 -3.39 9.86 -25.63
N VAL A 465 -2.40 8.98 -25.40
CA VAL A 465 -1.10 9.04 -26.11
C VAL A 465 -1.28 8.85 -27.61
N ALA A 466 -2.12 7.89 -28.04
CA ALA A 466 -2.39 7.64 -29.45
C ALA A 466 -3.05 8.85 -30.13
N VAL A 467 -4.08 9.45 -29.50
CA VAL A 467 -4.78 10.63 -30.04
C VAL A 467 -3.85 11.83 -30.11
N SER A 468 -3.07 12.12 -29.05
CA SER A 468 -2.13 13.24 -29.05
C SER A 468 -1.07 13.10 -30.14
N LYS A 469 -0.51 11.90 -30.35
CA LYS A 469 0.48 11.68 -31.43
C LYS A 469 -0.13 11.87 -32.83
N ASN A 470 -1.39 11.49 -33.02
CA ASN A 470 -2.08 11.63 -34.30
C ASN A 470 -2.60 13.06 -34.54
N HIS A 471 -2.65 13.90 -33.49
CA HIS A 471 -3.15 15.26 -33.55
C HIS A 471 -2.24 16.23 -32.77
N PRO A 472 -1.04 16.57 -33.31
CA PRO A 472 -0.16 17.52 -32.65
C PRO A 472 -0.82 18.88 -32.41
N GLY A 473 -0.66 19.43 -31.22
CA GLY A 473 -1.28 20.70 -30.78
C GLY A 473 -2.76 20.60 -30.45
N ILE A 474 -3.30 19.38 -30.26
CA ILE A 474 -4.68 19.17 -29.83
C ILE A 474 -4.96 19.91 -28.51
N THR A 475 -6.18 20.43 -28.36
CA THR A 475 -6.64 21.01 -27.10
C THR A 475 -7.15 19.91 -26.17
N LYS A 476 -7.09 20.14 -24.85
CA LYS A 476 -7.57 19.20 -23.84
C LYS A 476 -9.00 18.70 -24.12
N ASP A 477 -9.93 19.60 -24.43
CA ASP A 477 -11.33 19.26 -24.69
C ASP A 477 -11.49 18.36 -25.92
N LEU A 478 -10.73 18.64 -26.98
CA LEU A 478 -10.78 17.84 -28.21
C LEU A 478 -10.09 16.48 -28.01
N LEU A 479 -9.03 16.44 -27.20
CA LEU A 479 -8.33 15.21 -26.79
C LEU A 479 -9.27 14.29 -26.01
N ALA A 480 -9.97 14.84 -25.02
CA ALA A 480 -10.97 14.12 -24.25
C ALA A 480 -12.09 13.59 -25.15
N LYS A 481 -12.66 14.46 -26.01
CA LYS A 481 -13.73 14.08 -26.94
C LYS A 481 -13.32 12.93 -27.86
N LYS A 482 -12.18 13.06 -28.55
CA LYS A 482 -11.69 12.02 -29.49
C LYS A 482 -11.39 10.70 -28.80
N THR A 483 -10.83 10.75 -27.59
CA THR A 483 -10.57 9.55 -26.78
C THR A 483 -11.87 8.82 -26.42
N LEU A 484 -12.90 9.56 -26.03
CA LEU A 484 -14.22 8.99 -25.74
C LEU A 484 -14.90 8.44 -27.00
N GLU A 485 -14.77 9.11 -28.15
CA GLU A 485 -15.28 8.63 -29.44
C GLU A 485 -14.64 7.28 -29.83
N MET A 486 -13.32 7.13 -29.63
CA MET A 486 -12.62 5.85 -29.85
C MET A 486 -13.25 4.72 -29.01
N TRP A 487 -13.53 4.97 -27.74
CA TRP A 487 -14.10 3.94 -26.86
C TRP A 487 -15.55 3.63 -27.15
N GLN A 488 -16.32 4.61 -27.63
CA GLN A 488 -17.69 4.37 -28.07
C GLN A 488 -17.74 3.50 -29.33
N ALA A 489 -16.78 3.65 -30.24
CA ALA A 489 -16.64 2.77 -31.41
C ALA A 489 -16.33 1.33 -30.96
N ASP A 490 -15.32 1.15 -30.10
CA ASP A 490 -14.95 -0.17 -29.58
C ASP A 490 -16.09 -0.86 -28.82
N ALA A 491 -16.92 -0.08 -28.10
CA ALA A 491 -18.09 -0.62 -27.41
C ALA A 491 -19.20 -1.07 -28.36
N LYS A 492 -19.34 -0.43 -29.53
CA LYS A 492 -20.31 -0.82 -30.56
C LYS A 492 -19.84 -2.08 -31.30
N ASP A 493 -18.55 -2.18 -31.60
CA ASP A 493 -17.97 -3.35 -32.28
C ASP A 493 -17.95 -4.59 -31.35
N GLY A 494 -17.72 -4.40 -30.04
CA GLY A 494 -17.87 -5.49 -29.07
C GLY A 494 -19.32 -5.95 -28.86
N ALA A 495 -20.31 -5.10 -29.17
CA ALA A 495 -21.73 -5.46 -29.09
C ALA A 495 -22.21 -6.23 -30.33
N SER A 496 -21.60 -6.01 -31.51
CA SER A 496 -21.89 -6.81 -32.72
C SER A 496 -21.29 -8.22 -32.64
N ASP A 497 -20.10 -8.40 -32.05
CA ASP A 497 -19.51 -9.74 -31.85
C ASP A 497 -20.30 -10.58 -30.83
N LEU A 498 -20.92 -9.94 -29.82
CA LEU A 498 -21.81 -10.62 -28.88
C LEU A 498 -23.19 -10.96 -29.46
N SER A 499 -23.53 -10.47 -30.65
CA SER A 499 -24.81 -10.79 -31.33
C SER A 499 -24.76 -12.06 -32.19
N THR A 500 -23.60 -12.72 -32.26
CA THR A 500 -23.42 -13.98 -33.02
C THR A 500 -23.17 -15.20 -32.15
N ALA A 501 -23.12 -15.05 -30.82
CA ALA A 501 -23.14 -16.19 -29.91
C ALA A 501 -24.58 -16.69 -29.77
N ASP A 502 -24.92 -17.70 -30.56
CA ASP A 502 -26.20 -18.42 -30.64
C ASP A 502 -26.50 -19.26 -29.37
N ASP A 503 -26.07 -18.80 -28.20
CA ASP A 503 -26.22 -19.46 -26.91
C ASP A 503 -27.17 -18.65 -26.02
N GLY A 504 -28.43 -18.49 -26.41
CA GLY A 504 -29.64 -18.33 -25.56
C GLY A 504 -29.59 -17.51 -24.25
N PHE A 505 -28.63 -16.60 -24.08
CA PHE A 505 -28.43 -15.82 -22.86
C PHE A 505 -28.44 -14.34 -23.24
N ASP A 506 -29.58 -13.71 -22.98
CA ASP A 506 -29.78 -12.28 -23.18
C ASP A 506 -28.64 -11.47 -22.54
N GLY A 507 -28.05 -10.54 -23.31
CA GLY A 507 -26.96 -9.66 -22.86
C GLY A 507 -27.27 -8.86 -21.58
N TRP A 508 -28.55 -8.80 -21.20
CA TRP A 508 -29.02 -8.28 -19.92
C TRP A 508 -28.53 -9.11 -18.71
N ALA A 509 -28.60 -10.44 -18.76
CA ALA A 509 -28.15 -11.32 -17.67
C ALA A 509 -26.64 -11.21 -17.45
N LEU A 510 -25.88 -11.05 -18.53
CA LEU A 510 -24.44 -10.77 -18.48
C LEU A 510 -24.14 -9.40 -17.85
N GLY A 511 -24.98 -8.40 -18.13
CA GLY A 511 -24.90 -7.06 -17.53
C GLY A 511 -25.11 -7.08 -16.02
N VAL A 512 -26.12 -7.81 -15.54
CA VAL A 512 -26.41 -7.99 -14.11
C VAL A 512 -25.28 -8.74 -13.41
N ILE A 513 -24.75 -9.82 -13.99
CA ILE A 513 -23.60 -10.58 -13.44
C ILE A 513 -22.36 -9.69 -13.34
N LYS A 514 -22.08 -8.87 -14.36
CA LYS A 514 -20.96 -7.92 -14.33
C LYS A 514 -21.14 -6.84 -13.25
N LEU A 515 -22.36 -6.35 -13.03
CA LEU A 515 -22.63 -5.34 -12.02
C LEU A 515 -22.53 -5.90 -10.59
N ILE A 516 -22.99 -7.14 -10.38
CA ILE A 516 -22.81 -7.87 -9.12
C ILE A 516 -21.33 -8.09 -8.83
N ARG A 517 -20.53 -8.49 -9.84
CA ARG A 517 -19.07 -8.61 -9.71
C ARG A 517 -18.43 -7.27 -9.34
N ARG A 518 -18.89 -6.14 -9.90
CA ARG A 518 -18.41 -4.80 -9.50
C ARG A 518 -18.80 -4.43 -8.06
N ALA A 519 -20.06 -4.65 -7.66
CA ALA A 519 -20.54 -4.33 -6.31
C ALA A 519 -19.87 -5.18 -5.21
N THR A 520 -19.35 -6.35 -5.59
CA THR A 520 -18.61 -7.28 -4.70
C THR A 520 -17.09 -7.18 -4.87
N ASN A 521 -16.61 -6.11 -5.52
CA ASN A 521 -15.20 -5.84 -5.78
C ASN A 521 -14.46 -7.01 -6.45
N ASN A 522 -15.00 -7.49 -7.57
CA ASN A 522 -14.49 -8.60 -8.39
C ASN A 522 -14.25 -9.92 -7.64
N GLY A 523 -15.01 -10.18 -6.56
CA GLY A 523 -14.91 -11.43 -5.79
C GLY A 523 -13.85 -11.43 -4.70
N ARG A 524 -13.32 -10.27 -4.30
CA ARG A 524 -12.33 -10.17 -3.20
C ARG A 524 -12.94 -10.20 -1.80
N ILE A 525 -14.26 -10.16 -1.66
CA ILE A 525 -14.93 -10.59 -0.43
C ILE A 525 -15.45 -12.01 -0.69
N PRO A 526 -14.94 -13.04 -0.01
CA PRO A 526 -15.51 -14.36 -0.10
C PRO A 526 -16.80 -14.35 0.72
N LEU A 527 -17.91 -13.93 0.10
CA LEU A 527 -19.20 -14.46 0.52
C LEU A 527 -19.21 -15.91 0.05
N ALA A 528 -18.61 -16.79 0.85
CA ALA A 528 -18.50 -18.21 0.55
C ALA A 528 -19.88 -18.74 0.14
N GLY A 529 -19.99 -19.22 -1.09
CA GLY A 529 -21.21 -19.82 -1.65
C GLY A 529 -22.05 -18.92 -2.56
N PHE A 530 -21.92 -17.59 -2.56
CA PHE A 530 -22.85 -16.73 -3.31
C PHE A 530 -22.76 -16.93 -4.84
N LYS A 531 -23.76 -17.61 -5.42
CA LYS A 531 -23.93 -17.82 -6.87
C LYS A 531 -25.35 -17.50 -7.30
N LEU A 532 -25.49 -16.51 -8.18
CA LEU A 532 -26.73 -16.22 -8.90
C LEU A 532 -26.89 -17.26 -10.02
N GLU A 533 -27.96 -18.06 -9.97
CA GLU A 533 -28.22 -19.09 -10.99
C GLU A 533 -29.14 -18.60 -12.11
N HIS A 534 -30.16 -17.80 -11.80
CA HIS A 534 -31.11 -17.32 -12.80
C HIS A 534 -31.72 -15.96 -12.42
N ALA A 535 -31.84 -15.09 -13.41
CA ALA A 535 -32.62 -13.86 -13.36
C ALA A 535 -33.30 -13.68 -14.73
N GLY A 536 -34.62 -13.58 -14.75
CA GLY A 536 -35.41 -13.48 -15.98
C GLY A 536 -36.81 -12.91 -15.73
N ALA A 537 -37.42 -12.40 -16.79
CA ALA A 537 -38.83 -11.99 -16.78
C ALA A 537 -39.72 -13.24 -16.73
N VAL A 538 -40.79 -13.20 -15.95
CA VAL A 538 -41.77 -14.29 -15.87
C VAL A 538 -43.00 -13.85 -16.64
N GLU A 539 -43.25 -14.42 -17.83
CA GLU A 539 -44.37 -14.02 -18.68
C GLU A 539 -45.73 -14.53 -18.17
N ASN A 540 -45.74 -15.58 -17.33
CA ASN A 540 -46.93 -16.07 -16.63
C ASN A 540 -46.58 -16.62 -15.25
N SER A 541 -47.34 -16.21 -14.23
CA SER A 541 -47.17 -16.65 -12.82
C SER A 541 -47.35 -18.16 -12.61
N ALA A 542 -47.84 -18.89 -13.61
CA ALA A 542 -48.04 -20.34 -13.58
C ALA A 542 -46.75 -21.17 -13.79
N ASP A 543 -45.69 -20.57 -14.36
CA ASP A 543 -44.40 -21.26 -14.60
C ASP A 543 -43.46 -21.24 -13.38
N VAL A 544 -43.86 -20.55 -12.31
CA VAL A 544 -43.22 -20.61 -10.99
C VAL A 544 -44.00 -21.62 -10.16
N GLU A 545 -43.38 -22.76 -9.82
CA GLU A 545 -44.01 -23.75 -8.94
C GLU A 545 -44.31 -23.09 -7.58
N LEU A 546 -45.58 -22.74 -7.41
CA LEU A 546 -46.08 -21.81 -6.42
C LEU A 546 -46.30 -22.53 -5.07
N VAL A 547 -45.25 -22.75 -4.29
CA VAL A 547 -45.39 -23.32 -2.94
C VAL A 547 -45.81 -22.21 -1.96
N PHE A 548 -47.11 -21.94 -1.88
CA PHE A 548 -47.68 -21.10 -0.81
C PHE A 548 -48.06 -21.96 0.41
N ARG A 549 -47.54 -21.61 1.60
CA ARG A 549 -48.21 -21.91 2.87
C ARG A 549 -48.44 -20.63 3.65
N ASN A 550 -49.72 -20.36 3.89
CA ASN A 550 -50.36 -19.35 4.75
C ASN A 550 -49.43 -18.48 5.62
N CYS A 551 -49.27 -17.22 5.22
CA CYS A 551 -49.17 -16.10 6.15
C CYS A 551 -50.40 -15.22 5.93
N SER A 552 -51.37 -15.29 6.83
CA SER A 552 -52.66 -14.59 6.75
C SER A 552 -52.60 -13.12 7.17
N GLU A 553 -51.45 -12.46 7.05
CA GLU A 553 -51.25 -11.08 7.50
C GLU A 553 -50.30 -10.32 6.56
N LEU A 554 -50.76 -9.99 5.35
CA LEU A 554 -50.09 -8.98 4.51
C LEU A 554 -51.14 -8.11 3.82
N ASP A 555 -51.03 -6.82 4.09
CA ASP A 555 -51.88 -5.73 3.62
C ASP A 555 -51.58 -5.42 2.14
N SER A 556 -52.61 -5.33 1.31
CA SER A 556 -52.50 -5.31 -0.16
C SER A 556 -52.18 -3.93 -0.76
N GLU A 557 -52.09 -2.87 0.04
CA GLU A 557 -51.93 -1.48 -0.47
C GLU A 557 -50.52 -0.88 -0.34
N GLN A 558 -49.54 -1.62 0.18
CA GLN A 558 -48.13 -1.24 0.06
C GLN A 558 -47.40 -2.33 -0.71
N GLY A 559 -46.85 -2.00 -1.89
CA GLY A 559 -46.02 -2.90 -2.69
C GLY A 559 -44.94 -3.54 -1.82
N SER A 560 -45.21 -4.77 -1.38
CA SER A 560 -44.48 -5.40 -0.29
C SER A 560 -43.46 -6.36 -0.88
N LEU A 561 -42.21 -6.17 -0.48
CA LEU A 561 -41.11 -7.07 -0.79
C LEU A 561 -41.29 -8.32 0.06
N VAL A 562 -41.90 -9.37 -0.49
CA VAL A 562 -42.13 -10.64 0.21
C VAL A 562 -40.84 -11.46 0.18
N ALA A 563 -40.04 -11.37 1.24
CA ALA A 563 -38.98 -12.34 1.49
C ALA A 563 -39.58 -13.55 2.24
N LEU A 564 -39.96 -14.60 1.52
CA LEU A 564 -40.38 -15.86 2.13
C LEU A 564 -39.16 -16.62 2.66
N HIS A 565 -39.09 -16.82 3.97
CA HIS A 565 -38.17 -17.77 4.57
C HIS A 565 -38.73 -19.19 4.38
N ILE A 566 -38.22 -19.94 3.39
CA ILE A 566 -38.69 -21.30 3.11
C ILE A 566 -37.86 -22.32 3.91
N SER A 567 -38.36 -22.63 5.10
CA SER A 567 -38.10 -23.80 5.96
C SER A 567 -36.66 -24.16 6.38
N ASP A 568 -36.56 -24.65 7.60
CA ASP A 568 -35.36 -25.14 8.31
C ASP A 568 -34.78 -26.45 7.72
N LYS A 569 -35.21 -26.86 6.52
CA LYS A 569 -34.74 -28.08 5.83
C LYS A 569 -33.66 -27.73 4.82
N SER A 570 -32.50 -28.35 4.96
CA SER A 570 -31.21 -28.12 4.28
C SER A 570 -31.17 -28.29 2.74
N LYS A 571 -32.31 -28.20 2.03
CA LYS A 571 -32.40 -28.33 0.57
C LYS A 571 -33.44 -27.42 -0.09
N ALA A 572 -34.10 -26.52 0.63
CA ALA A 572 -35.11 -25.63 0.04
C ALA A 572 -34.47 -24.48 -0.76
N GLN A 573 -35.04 -24.17 -1.93
CA GLN A 573 -34.60 -23.09 -2.81
C GLN A 573 -35.21 -21.77 -2.34
N ALA A 574 -34.41 -20.69 -2.30
CA ALA A 574 -34.89 -19.36 -1.98
C ALA A 574 -35.22 -18.60 -3.27
N PHE A 575 -36.41 -18.01 -3.33
CA PHE A 575 -36.86 -17.16 -4.42
C PHE A 575 -37.14 -15.76 -3.88
N LEU A 576 -36.66 -14.73 -4.58
CA LEU A 576 -37.18 -13.38 -4.42
C LEU A 576 -38.23 -13.16 -5.49
N ASN A 577 -39.50 -13.03 -5.09
CA ASN A 577 -40.59 -12.71 -6.02
C ASN A 577 -40.82 -11.19 -6.00
N LEU A 578 -40.74 -10.55 -7.15
CA LEU A 578 -41.13 -9.17 -7.42
C LEU A 578 -42.31 -9.23 -8.38
N GLU A 579 -43.18 -8.21 -8.41
CA GLU A 579 -44.46 -8.22 -9.16
C GLU A 579 -44.38 -8.78 -10.59
N ASN A 580 -43.22 -8.71 -11.28
CA ASN A 580 -43.00 -9.26 -12.62
C ASN A 580 -41.70 -10.09 -12.79
N TYR A 581 -40.99 -10.45 -11.71
CA TYR A 581 -39.69 -11.12 -11.80
C TYR A 581 -39.44 -12.09 -10.65
N ALA A 582 -38.78 -13.21 -10.94
CA ALA A 582 -38.27 -14.13 -9.93
C ALA A 582 -36.74 -14.17 -9.97
N ILE A 583 -36.10 -13.96 -8.83
CA ILE A 583 -34.65 -14.18 -8.66
C ILE A 583 -34.48 -15.51 -7.92
N ARG A 584 -33.82 -16.47 -8.56
CA ARG A 584 -33.57 -17.81 -8.00
C ARG A 584 -32.15 -17.90 -7.44
N TYR A 585 -32.04 -18.29 -6.18
CA TYR A 585 -30.77 -18.57 -5.51
C TYR A 585 -30.57 -20.07 -5.30
N ARG A 586 -29.31 -20.53 -5.25
CA ARG A 586 -29.01 -21.92 -4.85
C ARG A 586 -29.40 -22.16 -3.40
N SER A 587 -29.95 -23.34 -3.14
CA SER A 587 -30.30 -23.80 -1.79
C SER A 587 -29.10 -24.00 -0.86
N ASP A 588 -27.87 -24.05 -1.39
CA ASP A 588 -26.63 -24.16 -0.60
C ASP A 588 -26.09 -22.80 -0.12
N THR A 589 -26.79 -21.69 -0.40
CA THR A 589 -26.40 -20.35 0.04
C THR A 589 -27.54 -19.64 0.78
N PRO A 590 -27.79 -19.96 2.06
CA PRO A 590 -28.83 -19.31 2.83
C PRO A 590 -28.56 -17.79 2.99
N LEU A 591 -29.62 -16.98 2.99
CA LEU A 591 -29.59 -15.55 3.33
C LEU A 591 -29.54 -15.39 4.87
N ASP A 592 -28.50 -15.95 5.48
CA ASP A 592 -28.32 -16.10 6.93
C ASP A 592 -27.55 -14.94 7.59
N SER A 593 -27.12 -13.94 6.81
CA SER A 593 -26.41 -12.77 7.31
C SER A 593 -27.04 -11.45 6.83
N PRO A 594 -26.99 -10.37 7.65
CA PRO A 594 -27.45 -9.05 7.26
C PRO A 594 -26.82 -8.54 5.96
N GLU A 595 -25.56 -8.86 5.71
CA GLU A 595 -24.80 -8.48 4.50
C GLU A 595 -25.33 -9.20 3.25
N LYS A 596 -25.65 -10.50 3.36
CA LYS A 596 -26.26 -11.26 2.26
C LYS A 596 -27.66 -10.74 1.92
N VAL A 597 -28.45 -10.37 2.93
CA VAL A 597 -29.77 -9.75 2.75
C VAL A 597 -29.64 -8.36 2.11
N LEU A 598 -28.69 -7.54 2.55
CA LEU A 598 -28.44 -6.22 1.99
C LEU A 598 -28.02 -6.30 0.51
N LEU A 599 -27.13 -7.24 0.19
CA LEU A 599 -26.70 -7.50 -1.19
C LEU A 599 -27.85 -7.97 -2.07
N ALA A 600 -28.68 -8.91 -1.60
CA ALA A 600 -29.87 -9.36 -2.34
C ALA A 600 -30.85 -8.20 -2.62
N LYS A 601 -31.06 -7.31 -1.65
CA LYS A 601 -31.86 -6.09 -1.82
C LYS A 601 -31.23 -5.12 -2.83
N LEU A 602 -29.90 -4.97 -2.82
CA LEU A 602 -29.18 -4.11 -3.75
C LEU A 602 -29.33 -4.62 -5.19
N VAL A 603 -29.17 -5.93 -5.40
CA VAL A 603 -29.34 -6.59 -6.70
C VAL A 603 -30.77 -6.43 -7.22
N ALA A 604 -31.77 -6.64 -6.36
CA ALA A 604 -33.17 -6.41 -6.71
C ALA A 604 -33.42 -4.95 -7.13
N ARG A 605 -32.88 -3.98 -6.37
CA ARG A 605 -32.99 -2.55 -6.70
C ARG A 605 -32.38 -2.23 -8.07
N ILE A 606 -31.17 -2.70 -8.31
CA ILE A 606 -30.45 -2.52 -9.58
C ILE A 606 -31.26 -3.07 -10.76
N VAL A 607 -31.79 -4.29 -10.61
CA VAL A 607 -32.65 -4.94 -11.62
C VAL A 607 -33.88 -4.09 -11.93
N MET A 608 -34.54 -3.53 -10.90
CA MET A 608 -35.70 -2.63 -11.07
C MET A 608 -35.34 -1.25 -11.67
N THR A 609 -34.09 -0.80 -11.58
CA THR A 609 -33.70 0.55 -12.07
C THR A 609 -33.22 0.52 -13.53
N LEU A 610 -32.85 -0.65 -14.06
CA LEU A 610 -32.21 -0.80 -15.38
C LEU A 610 -33.20 -1.13 -16.51
N LYS A 611 -34.51 -1.17 -16.24
CA LYS A 611 -35.57 -1.08 -17.25
C LYS A 611 -36.62 -0.08 -16.74
N PRO A 612 -37.06 0.90 -17.53
CA PRO A 612 -38.22 1.72 -17.17
C PRO A 612 -39.49 0.87 -17.10
#